data_AF-A0A090KZ86-F1
#
_entry.id   AF-A0A090KZ86-F1
#
_cell.length_a   1.000
_cell.length_b   1.000
_cell.length_c   1.000
_cell.angle_alpha   90.00
_cell.angle_beta   90.00
_cell.angle_gamma   90.00
#
_symmetry.space_group_name_H-M   'P 1'
#
loop_
_entity.id
_entity.type
_entity.pdbx_description
1 polymer ?
#
loop_
_entity_poly.entity_id
_entity_poly.type
_entity_poly.pdbx_seq_one_letter_code
_entity_poly.pdbx_strand_id
1 'polypeptide(L)'
;MYHYEMKKNFDVSLYKYLLELNFLKNNYPDVSKEEKMHPVFLTSMSNKYISRGIGLIKSIQHFFPNSNIIVYDLGITKKNLKHLKRSCNVIYKKFNFKKYPKHVLDLKNYAFKAIVIAETLRDYKAIWYIDSSVSFTRSNLTDVYNAMESKKSSYFLHSKAFHGIVRATASETFNYFPTNIKQIVEKRGLMYQAGLAYILRENETMKKIVKWYLLCSLEKDCIAPRHSKRVCDFLTSNKYGYNIDDCHRFDQSIINIILWNTYEGNTTEYTSGIKNFYLIERKRKDKWNSLKYLLFIILFTKICNTMGIKNIANYTKNLDRIKNELKYSNDMKKTFDISLYKYLKQLKLLEKDYPNVTLKERRNPVFVTQMSDAFVPRGIVMLKSILKYFPKSKIIVYDLGLRKNNIIQLKKVCNVIYKKFNFKNYPKHVSNLKTYAFKAIVIAESLKIYKSIWFIDSSITFTRSNLTDVYKAMELKKSSYLLHDDPGHGILRGTVSGTFDYLSSNTTKLLEEKVTMYQSGLAYIVRNNESMKNVIKWFVLCSLQEDCIAPKYSKKQCNGFKSDRYSYNVDNCHRQDQSIINIILWNAYNQNVTEYTSGYNNFYRVKRGQKGQWKSLLFCKK
;
A
#
# COMPACT_ATOMS: atom_id res chain seq x y z
N MET A 1 42.80 -18.66 -3.95
CA MET A 1 41.60 -19.33 -4.48
C MET A 1 41.66 -20.80 -4.08
N TYR A 2 40.93 -21.22 -3.04
CA TYR A 2 40.55 -22.63 -2.90
C TYR A 2 39.09 -22.70 -3.33
N HIS A 3 38.83 -23.25 -4.51
CA HIS A 3 37.48 -23.48 -5.03
C HIS A 3 36.86 -24.64 -4.24
N TYR A 4 36.21 -24.35 -3.11
CA TYR A 4 35.36 -25.33 -2.46
C TYR A 4 34.09 -25.46 -3.31
N GLU A 5 33.93 -26.59 -3.99
CA GLU A 5 32.74 -26.89 -4.77
C GLU A 5 31.66 -27.55 -3.91
N MET A 6 30.40 -27.40 -4.29
CA MET A 6 29.31 -28.14 -3.65
C MET A 6 29.46 -29.62 -4.00
N LYS A 7 29.49 -30.50 -2.99
CA LYS A 7 29.57 -31.95 -3.20
C LYS A 7 28.23 -32.55 -3.59
N LYS A 8 27.13 -31.89 -3.26
CA LYS A 8 25.76 -32.27 -3.61
C LYS A 8 25.03 -31.08 -4.21
N ASN A 9 24.31 -31.34 -5.29
CA ASN A 9 23.36 -30.40 -5.85
C ASN A 9 21.98 -30.55 -5.17
N PHE A 10 21.21 -29.48 -5.16
CA PHE A 10 19.80 -29.53 -4.77
C PHE A 10 18.98 -30.22 -5.86
N ASP A 11 17.95 -30.97 -5.45
CA ASP A 11 17.03 -31.61 -6.40
C ASP A 11 16.39 -30.56 -7.33
N VAL A 12 16.43 -30.83 -8.64
CA VAL A 12 15.92 -29.92 -9.68
C VAL A 12 14.42 -29.65 -9.53
N SER A 13 13.66 -30.58 -8.96
CA SER A 13 12.23 -30.43 -8.68
C SER A 13 11.92 -29.31 -7.70
N LEU A 14 12.91 -28.84 -6.93
CA LEU A 14 12.77 -27.71 -6.02
C LEU A 14 12.68 -26.36 -6.75
N TYR A 15 13.07 -26.32 -8.03
CA TYR A 15 12.97 -25.12 -8.88
C TYR A 15 11.54 -24.55 -8.93
N LYS A 16 10.52 -25.40 -8.87
CA LYS A 16 9.11 -24.97 -8.85
C LYS A 16 8.78 -24.02 -7.69
N TYR A 17 9.43 -24.21 -6.52
CA TYR A 17 9.23 -23.33 -5.36
C TYR A 17 9.90 -21.98 -5.57
N LEU A 18 11.04 -21.94 -6.27
CA LEU A 18 11.70 -20.69 -6.65
C LEU A 18 10.83 -19.88 -7.63
N LEU A 19 10.20 -20.54 -8.60
CA LEU A 19 9.23 -19.91 -9.48
C LEU A 19 8.06 -19.32 -8.69
N GLU A 20 7.40 -20.14 -7.87
CA GLU A 20 6.19 -19.75 -7.14
C GLU A 20 6.44 -18.62 -6.13
N LEU A 21 7.60 -18.63 -5.49
CA LEU A 21 8.02 -17.59 -4.54
C LEU A 21 8.74 -16.42 -5.22
N ASN A 22 8.76 -16.39 -6.55
CA ASN A 22 9.24 -15.29 -7.37
C ASN A 22 10.75 -14.99 -7.20
N PHE A 23 11.54 -16.05 -7.01
CA PHE A 23 12.99 -15.98 -6.81
C PHE A 23 13.79 -15.72 -8.09
N LEU A 24 13.20 -15.95 -9.26
CA LEU A 24 13.87 -15.92 -10.56
C LEU A 24 13.89 -14.53 -11.22
N LYS A 25 13.57 -13.48 -10.47
CA LYS A 25 13.64 -12.10 -10.96
C LYS A 25 15.07 -11.68 -11.25
N ASN A 26 15.25 -10.91 -12.32
CA ASN A 26 16.54 -10.32 -12.69
C ASN A 26 17.07 -9.39 -11.61
N ASN A 27 16.20 -8.66 -10.91
CA ASN A 27 16.60 -7.69 -9.90
C ASN A 27 15.56 -7.54 -8.78
N TYR A 28 16.03 -7.37 -7.54
CA TYR A 28 15.25 -6.90 -6.40
C TYR A 28 15.62 -5.44 -6.13
N PRO A 29 14.67 -4.49 -6.20
CA PRO A 29 14.95 -3.09 -5.99
C PRO A 29 15.42 -2.83 -4.57
N ASP A 30 16.36 -1.90 -4.42
CA ASP A 30 16.87 -1.49 -3.12
C ASP A 30 15.73 -1.00 -2.21
N VAL A 31 15.87 -1.32 -0.92
CA VAL A 31 14.88 -0.94 0.08
C VAL A 31 15.19 0.49 0.53
N SER A 32 14.23 1.40 0.42
CA SER A 32 14.43 2.80 0.83
C SER A 32 14.60 2.92 2.35
N LYS A 33 15.26 3.99 2.81
CA LYS A 33 15.45 4.25 4.25
C LYS A 33 14.14 4.25 5.05
N GLU A 34 13.08 4.83 4.47
CA GLU A 34 11.74 4.83 5.09
C GLU A 34 11.18 3.40 5.22
N GLU A 35 11.34 2.55 4.19
CA GLU A 35 10.90 1.15 4.22
C GLU A 35 11.72 0.32 5.23
N LYS A 36 13.02 0.59 5.37
CA LYS A 36 13.87 -0.03 6.40
C LYS A 36 13.37 0.33 7.82
N MET A 37 12.92 1.56 8.03
CA MET A 37 12.44 2.00 9.35
C MET A 37 11.02 1.52 9.70
N HIS A 38 10.27 0.96 8.74
CA HIS A 38 8.90 0.48 8.95
C HIS A 38 8.71 -0.99 8.53
N PRO A 39 9.45 -1.93 9.13
CA PRO A 39 9.32 -3.36 8.82
C PRO A 39 8.02 -3.95 9.33
N VAL A 40 7.58 -5.05 8.72
CA VAL A 40 6.52 -5.89 9.29
C VAL A 40 7.11 -6.85 10.32
N PHE A 41 6.37 -7.15 11.38
CA PHE A 41 6.78 -8.17 12.36
C PHE A 41 6.25 -9.54 11.93
N LEU A 42 7.13 -10.51 11.78
CA LEU A 42 6.83 -11.87 11.36
C LEU A 42 7.15 -12.85 12.49
N THR A 43 6.17 -13.69 12.84
CA THR A 43 6.38 -14.81 13.74
C THR A 43 5.61 -16.03 13.29
N SER A 44 5.98 -17.19 13.81
CA SER A 44 5.35 -18.48 13.51
C SER A 44 5.31 -19.31 14.78
N MET A 45 4.17 -19.92 15.10
CA MET A 45 4.03 -20.68 16.35
C MET A 45 3.02 -21.82 16.22
N SER A 46 3.28 -22.91 16.94
CA SER A 46 2.32 -23.99 17.17
C SER A 46 1.64 -23.80 18.53
N ASN A 47 0.62 -24.62 18.83
CA ASN A 47 -0.07 -24.51 20.10
C ASN A 47 0.85 -24.70 21.32
N LYS A 48 1.91 -25.49 21.20
CA LYS A 48 2.91 -25.70 22.27
C LYS A 48 3.61 -24.41 22.68
N TYR A 49 3.77 -23.47 21.76
CA TYR A 49 4.50 -22.22 21.97
C TYR A 49 3.59 -20.99 22.10
N ILE A 50 2.27 -21.17 22.06
CA ILE A 50 1.29 -20.08 22.04
C ILE A 50 1.43 -19.13 23.23
N SER A 51 1.68 -19.65 24.43
CA SER A 51 1.91 -18.85 25.63
C SER A 51 3.02 -17.82 25.39
N ARG A 52 4.18 -18.28 24.92
CA ARG A 52 5.31 -17.39 24.63
C ARG A 52 4.94 -16.39 23.54
N GLY A 53 4.29 -16.87 22.49
CA GLY A 53 3.80 -16.05 21.39
C GLY A 53 2.83 -14.94 21.81
N ILE A 54 1.97 -15.18 22.81
CA ILE A 54 1.11 -14.13 23.39
C ILE A 54 1.98 -13.01 23.97
N GLY A 55 3.01 -13.37 24.73
CA GLY A 55 3.93 -12.39 25.31
C GLY A 55 4.70 -11.61 24.24
N LEU A 56 5.18 -12.28 23.19
CA LEU A 56 5.78 -11.61 22.03
C LEU A 56 4.81 -10.59 21.43
N ILE A 57 3.57 -11.01 21.12
CA ILE A 57 2.54 -10.14 20.53
C ILE A 57 2.27 -8.94 21.44
N LYS A 58 2.13 -9.15 22.76
CA LYS A 58 1.97 -8.06 23.73
C LYS A 58 3.14 -7.10 23.70
N SER A 59 4.38 -7.60 23.66
CA SER A 59 5.58 -6.74 23.61
C SER A 59 5.64 -5.90 22.34
N ILE A 60 5.30 -6.47 21.18
CA ILE A 60 5.23 -5.74 19.92
C ILE A 60 4.13 -4.68 19.98
N GLN A 61 2.92 -5.04 20.45
CA GLN A 61 1.82 -4.08 20.56
C GLN A 61 2.11 -2.95 21.53
N HIS A 62 2.91 -3.21 22.58
CA HIS A 62 3.31 -2.19 23.53
C HIS A 62 4.35 -1.22 22.95
N PHE A 63 5.44 -1.73 22.36
CA PHE A 63 6.53 -0.89 21.86
C PHE A 63 6.32 -0.38 20.42
N PHE A 64 5.45 -1.02 19.64
CA PHE A 64 5.16 -0.73 18.23
C PHE A 64 3.64 -0.83 17.93
N PRO A 65 2.81 0.02 18.56
CA PRO A 65 1.34 -0.14 18.57
C PRO A 65 0.67 -0.02 17.20
N ASN A 66 1.33 0.59 16.20
CA ASN A 66 0.78 0.78 14.85
C ASN A 66 1.30 -0.25 13.84
N SER A 67 2.13 -1.21 14.27
CA SER A 67 2.77 -2.15 13.36
C SER A 67 1.95 -3.43 13.18
N ASN A 68 1.95 -3.95 11.95
CA ASN A 68 1.32 -5.23 11.63
C ASN A 68 2.19 -6.40 12.12
N ILE A 69 1.52 -7.44 12.66
CA ILE A 69 2.13 -8.67 13.13
C ILE A 69 1.59 -9.84 12.31
N ILE A 70 2.40 -10.42 11.44
CA ILE A 70 2.06 -11.61 10.68
C ILE A 70 2.36 -12.83 11.55
N VAL A 71 1.33 -13.64 11.81
CA VAL A 71 1.46 -14.87 12.60
C VAL A 71 1.13 -16.07 11.73
N TYR A 72 2.15 -16.86 11.43
CA TYR A 72 2.00 -18.16 10.78
C TYR A 72 1.61 -19.24 11.79
N ASP A 73 0.47 -19.86 11.55
CA ASP A 73 -0.10 -20.95 12.34
C ASP A 73 0.45 -22.30 11.90
N LEU A 74 1.25 -22.89 12.78
CA LEU A 74 1.91 -24.19 12.62
C LEU A 74 1.13 -25.32 13.33
N GLY A 75 -0.16 -25.13 13.64
CA GLY A 75 -0.96 -26.07 14.42
C GLY A 75 -1.37 -25.53 15.78
N ILE A 76 -1.96 -24.35 15.81
CA ILE A 76 -2.58 -23.72 16.98
C ILE A 76 -3.96 -24.33 17.20
N THR A 77 -4.31 -24.67 18.44
CA THR A 77 -5.63 -25.24 18.74
C THR A 77 -6.74 -24.25 18.44
N LYS A 78 -7.94 -24.75 18.10
CA LYS A 78 -9.12 -23.92 17.82
C LYS A 78 -9.39 -22.88 18.93
N LYS A 79 -9.23 -23.27 20.21
CA LYS A 79 -9.39 -22.39 21.37
C LYS A 79 -8.45 -21.17 21.30
N ASN A 80 -7.15 -21.41 21.17
CA ASN A 80 -6.17 -20.34 21.10
C ASN A 80 -6.26 -19.53 19.81
N LEU A 81 -6.61 -20.18 18.71
CA LEU A 81 -6.77 -19.54 17.41
C LEU A 81 -7.88 -18.49 17.43
N LYS A 82 -8.97 -18.75 18.16
CA LYS A 82 -10.08 -17.79 18.35
C LYS A 82 -9.59 -16.52 19.03
N HIS A 83 -8.72 -16.62 20.02
CA HIS A 83 -8.13 -15.45 20.67
C HIS A 83 -7.13 -14.74 19.75
N LEU A 84 -6.22 -15.48 19.12
CA LEU A 84 -5.19 -14.93 18.23
C LEU A 84 -5.80 -14.12 17.07
N LYS A 85 -6.85 -14.63 16.41
CA LYS A 85 -7.54 -13.95 15.31
C LYS A 85 -8.28 -12.67 15.73
N ARG A 86 -8.51 -12.47 17.02
CA ARG A 86 -9.16 -11.29 17.58
C ARG A 86 -8.17 -10.24 18.09
N SER A 87 -6.88 -10.56 18.12
CA SER A 87 -5.85 -9.64 18.57
C SER A 87 -5.65 -8.50 17.57
N CYS A 88 -5.53 -7.27 18.09
CA CYS A 88 -5.31 -6.08 17.27
C CYS A 88 -4.01 -6.20 16.45
N ASN A 89 -4.05 -5.72 15.20
CA ASN A 89 -2.91 -5.68 14.27
C ASN A 89 -2.27 -7.04 13.95
N VAL A 90 -2.94 -8.15 14.30
CA VAL A 90 -2.49 -9.50 13.96
C VAL A 90 -3.10 -9.94 12.64
N ILE A 91 -2.22 -10.23 11.67
CA ILE A 91 -2.54 -10.85 10.39
C ILE A 91 -2.30 -12.35 10.53
N TYR A 92 -3.37 -13.12 10.69
CA TYR A 92 -3.30 -14.57 10.74
C TYR A 92 -3.02 -15.17 9.36
N LYS A 93 -2.02 -16.05 9.27
CA LYS A 93 -1.77 -16.90 8.09
C LYS A 93 -1.70 -18.37 8.51
N LYS A 94 -2.47 -19.25 7.86
CA LYS A 94 -2.35 -20.70 8.05
C LYS A 94 -1.18 -21.22 7.22
N PHE A 95 -0.24 -21.93 7.84
CA PHE A 95 0.84 -22.58 7.08
C PHE A 95 0.33 -23.83 6.36
N ASN A 96 0.47 -23.89 5.04
CA ASN A 96 -0.02 -25.01 4.23
C ASN A 96 1.07 -26.07 4.07
N PHE A 97 1.20 -26.98 5.05
CA PHE A 97 2.18 -28.08 4.98
C PHE A 97 2.03 -28.96 3.74
N LYS A 98 0.82 -29.11 3.18
CA LYS A 98 0.57 -29.96 2.01
C LYS A 98 1.28 -29.48 0.74
N LYS A 99 1.63 -28.19 0.69
CA LYS A 99 2.31 -27.57 -0.43
C LYS A 99 3.80 -27.95 -0.49
N TYR A 100 4.37 -28.36 0.63
CA TYR A 100 5.81 -28.54 0.79
C TYR A 100 6.17 -30.02 1.01
N PRO A 101 7.46 -30.39 0.86
CA PRO A 101 7.90 -31.76 1.11
C PRO A 101 7.53 -32.26 2.51
N LYS A 102 7.27 -33.56 2.63
CA LYS A 102 6.68 -34.16 3.86
C LYS A 102 7.46 -33.84 5.13
N HIS A 103 8.80 -33.73 5.07
CA HIS A 103 9.61 -33.41 6.25
C HIS A 103 9.33 -32.03 6.84
N VAL A 104 8.82 -31.08 6.05
CA VAL A 104 8.47 -29.73 6.54
C VAL A 104 7.36 -29.78 7.61
N LEU A 105 6.56 -30.85 7.65
CA LEU A 105 5.57 -31.08 8.70
C LEU A 105 6.22 -31.30 10.08
N ASP A 106 7.46 -31.81 10.13
CA ASP A 106 8.19 -31.97 11.38
C ASP A 106 8.76 -30.62 11.85
N LEU A 107 8.02 -29.96 12.74
CA LEU A 107 8.42 -28.67 13.31
C LEU A 107 9.76 -28.72 14.09
N LYS A 108 10.30 -29.90 14.42
CA LYS A 108 11.58 -30.03 15.11
C LYS A 108 12.79 -29.73 14.21
N ASN A 109 12.63 -29.83 12.88
CA ASN A 109 13.67 -29.47 11.93
C ASN A 109 13.64 -28.00 11.50
N TYR A 110 12.63 -27.24 11.92
CA TYR A 110 12.51 -25.80 11.65
C TYR A 110 12.50 -25.41 10.15
N ALA A 111 12.30 -26.35 9.22
CA ALA A 111 12.28 -26.09 7.79
C ALA A 111 11.24 -25.02 7.39
N PHE A 112 10.11 -24.98 8.10
CA PHE A 112 9.07 -23.97 7.89
C PHE A 112 9.59 -22.53 7.99
N LYS A 113 10.67 -22.27 8.74
CA LYS A 113 11.16 -20.91 9.03
C LYS A 113 11.64 -20.20 7.78
N ALA A 114 12.52 -20.84 7.00
CA ALA A 114 13.01 -20.27 5.74
C ALA A 114 11.85 -20.03 4.76
N ILE A 115 10.87 -20.93 4.75
CA ILE A 115 9.68 -20.83 3.89
C ILE A 115 8.83 -19.61 4.28
N VAL A 116 8.48 -19.41 5.56
CA VAL A 116 7.67 -18.24 5.96
C VAL A 116 8.42 -16.92 5.78
N ILE A 117 9.74 -16.92 5.93
CA ILE A 117 10.60 -15.76 5.61
C ILE A 117 10.50 -15.46 4.11
N ALA A 118 10.70 -16.45 3.25
CA ALA A 118 10.64 -16.31 1.80
C ALA A 118 9.24 -15.86 1.31
N GLU A 119 8.17 -16.48 1.82
CA GLU A 119 6.79 -16.09 1.51
C GLU A 119 6.50 -14.64 1.94
N THR A 120 7.01 -14.22 3.09
CA THR A 120 6.76 -12.86 3.58
C THR A 120 7.58 -11.84 2.79
N LEU A 121 8.84 -12.14 2.47
CA LEU A 121 9.66 -11.26 1.63
C LEU A 121 9.12 -11.14 0.20
N ARG A 122 8.37 -12.12 -0.31
CA ARG A 122 7.65 -11.94 -1.59
C ARG A 122 6.71 -10.72 -1.55
N ASP A 123 6.05 -10.48 -0.41
CA ASP A 123 5.01 -9.47 -0.26
C ASP A 123 5.52 -8.18 0.44
N TYR A 124 6.58 -8.28 1.25
CA TYR A 124 7.11 -7.19 2.09
C TYR A 124 8.61 -6.97 1.85
N LYS A 125 9.06 -5.71 1.89
CA LYS A 125 10.46 -5.34 1.62
C LYS A 125 11.38 -5.37 2.83
N ALA A 126 10.84 -5.23 4.04
CA ALA A 126 11.61 -5.25 5.28
C ALA A 126 10.81 -6.01 6.34
N ILE A 127 11.45 -6.97 7.01
CA ILE A 127 10.80 -7.80 8.02
C ILE A 127 11.68 -7.97 9.26
N TRP A 128 11.03 -8.06 10.42
CA TRP A 128 11.61 -8.66 11.62
C TRP A 128 11.05 -10.08 11.76
N TYR A 129 11.88 -11.11 11.56
CA TYR A 129 11.53 -12.47 11.96
C TYR A 129 11.82 -12.67 13.44
N ILE A 130 10.83 -13.16 14.19
CA ILE A 130 10.90 -13.25 15.64
C ILE A 130 10.31 -14.57 16.13
N ASP A 131 11.12 -15.38 16.80
CA ASP A 131 10.67 -16.56 17.51
C ASP A 131 9.73 -16.17 18.66
N SER A 132 8.72 -17.01 18.90
CA SER A 132 7.71 -16.80 19.95
C SER A 132 8.27 -16.52 21.36
N SER A 133 9.52 -16.89 21.66
CA SER A 133 10.16 -16.64 22.96
C SER A 133 10.82 -15.27 23.11
N VAL A 134 10.85 -14.44 22.09
CA VAL A 134 11.51 -13.13 22.14
C VAL A 134 10.49 -12.07 22.56
N SER A 135 10.95 -11.05 23.27
CA SER A 135 10.20 -9.82 23.52
C SER A 135 11.06 -8.62 23.20
N PHE A 136 10.45 -7.55 22.69
CA PHE A 136 11.12 -6.25 22.65
C PHE A 136 11.13 -5.61 24.04
N THR A 137 12.11 -4.74 24.29
CA THR A 137 12.28 -4.01 25.55
C THR A 137 12.21 -2.49 25.40
N ARG A 138 12.22 -1.99 24.16
CA ARG A 138 12.08 -0.57 23.83
C ARG A 138 11.51 -0.37 22.43
N SER A 139 10.98 0.82 22.19
CA SER A 139 10.36 1.24 20.92
C SER A 139 11.34 1.90 19.95
N ASN A 140 12.29 2.71 20.45
CA ASN A 140 13.31 3.32 19.61
C ASN A 140 14.31 2.24 19.19
N LEU A 141 14.48 1.98 17.90
CA LEU A 141 15.47 1.07 17.33
C LEU A 141 16.41 1.77 16.32
N THR A 142 16.46 3.10 16.34
CA THR A 142 17.22 3.90 15.36
C THR A 142 18.71 3.57 15.39
N ASP A 143 19.29 3.35 16.57
CA ASP A 143 20.67 2.89 16.72
C ASP A 143 20.91 1.52 16.09
N VAL A 144 19.95 0.59 16.20
CA VAL A 144 19.99 -0.72 15.53
C VAL A 144 19.97 -0.54 14.02
N TYR A 145 19.07 0.27 13.48
CA TYR A 145 18.99 0.54 12.04
C TYR A 145 20.26 1.22 11.51
N ASN A 146 20.79 2.22 12.22
CA ASN A 146 22.02 2.91 11.85
C ASN A 146 23.24 1.98 11.87
N ALA A 147 23.35 1.11 12.88
CA ALA A 147 24.44 0.14 12.98
C ALA A 147 24.44 -0.88 11.84
N MET A 148 23.26 -1.15 11.25
CA MET A 148 23.10 -2.04 10.10
C MET A 148 23.29 -1.32 8.76
N GLU A 149 23.06 -0.01 8.69
CA GLU A 149 23.20 0.78 7.45
C GLU A 149 24.65 0.83 6.94
N SER A 150 25.64 0.70 7.83
CA SER A 150 27.07 0.68 7.48
C SER A 150 27.62 -0.71 7.16
N LYS A 151 26.76 -1.74 7.14
CA LYS A 151 27.16 -3.13 6.93
C LYS A 151 26.89 -3.58 5.51
N LYS A 152 27.68 -4.55 5.04
CA LYS A 152 27.47 -5.16 3.72
C LYS A 152 26.23 -6.05 3.66
N SER A 153 25.80 -6.59 4.80
CA SER A 153 24.65 -7.50 4.80
C SER A 153 23.32 -6.78 4.74
N SER A 154 22.33 -7.49 4.23
CA SER A 154 20.93 -7.12 4.30
C SER A 154 20.09 -8.15 5.08
N TYR A 155 20.75 -9.11 5.74
CA TYR A 155 20.19 -10.13 6.64
C TYR A 155 20.98 -10.15 7.96
N PHE A 156 20.36 -9.70 9.04
CA PHE A 156 21.04 -9.49 10.32
C PHE A 156 20.59 -10.46 11.40
N LEU A 157 21.56 -11.05 12.10
CA LEU A 157 21.34 -11.82 13.33
C LEU A 157 21.79 -11.02 14.56
N HIS A 158 21.06 -11.16 15.68
CA HIS A 158 21.26 -10.28 16.83
C HIS A 158 21.79 -10.98 18.09
N SER A 159 21.60 -12.29 18.23
CA SER A 159 21.99 -13.03 19.44
C SER A 159 23.08 -14.04 19.14
N LYS A 160 24.16 -14.01 19.92
CA LYS A 160 25.23 -15.02 19.84
C LYS A 160 24.71 -16.36 20.39
N ALA A 161 25.07 -17.47 19.74
CA ALA A 161 25.04 -18.77 20.40
C ALA A 161 26.30 -18.92 21.27
N PHE A 162 26.32 -19.94 22.13
CA PHE A 162 27.46 -20.23 23.01
C PHE A 162 28.49 -21.18 22.37
N HIS A 163 28.33 -21.50 21.08
CA HIS A 163 29.11 -22.50 20.35
C HIS A 163 29.34 -22.06 18.89
N GLY A 164 30.26 -22.75 18.22
CA GLY A 164 30.67 -22.50 16.85
C GLY A 164 29.78 -23.16 15.79
N ILE A 165 29.90 -22.68 14.56
CA ILE A 165 29.08 -23.13 13.42
C ILE A 165 29.32 -24.62 13.14
N VAL A 166 30.58 -25.05 13.01
CA VAL A 166 30.93 -26.45 12.73
C VAL A 166 30.51 -27.35 13.87
N ARG A 167 30.79 -26.96 15.13
CA ARG A 167 30.53 -27.79 16.30
C ARG A 167 29.08 -28.25 16.42
N ALA A 168 28.13 -27.44 15.95
CA ALA A 168 26.70 -27.71 16.07
C ALA A 168 26.00 -27.92 14.71
N THR A 169 26.74 -28.35 13.69
CA THR A 169 26.20 -28.66 12.36
C THR A 169 26.60 -30.06 11.91
N ALA A 170 25.64 -30.87 11.49
CA ALA A 170 25.90 -32.19 10.91
C ALA A 170 26.77 -32.06 9.66
N SER A 171 27.68 -33.02 9.47
CA SER A 171 28.70 -32.97 8.42
C SER A 171 28.09 -32.93 7.02
N GLU A 172 26.98 -33.62 6.83
CA GLU A 172 26.30 -33.84 5.57
C GLU A 172 25.66 -32.57 5.03
N THR A 173 25.25 -31.65 5.91
CA THR A 173 24.76 -30.32 5.52
C THR A 173 25.81 -29.55 4.73
N PHE A 174 27.10 -29.67 5.08
CA PHE A 174 28.18 -28.97 4.37
C PHE A 174 28.36 -29.47 2.94
N ASN A 175 27.85 -30.65 2.58
CA ASN A 175 27.92 -31.14 1.19
C ASN A 175 27.10 -30.25 0.22
N TYR A 176 26.12 -29.51 0.72
CA TYR A 176 25.25 -28.62 -0.07
C TYR A 176 25.76 -27.19 -0.19
N PHE A 177 26.91 -26.86 0.43
CA PHE A 177 27.46 -25.51 0.45
C PHE A 177 28.97 -25.51 0.16
N PRO A 178 29.50 -24.50 -0.54
CA PRO A 178 30.92 -24.36 -0.82
C PRO A 178 31.70 -23.85 0.41
N THR A 179 31.69 -24.62 1.51
CA THR A 179 32.19 -24.16 2.82
C THR A 179 33.59 -24.67 3.11
N ASN A 180 34.48 -23.76 3.51
CA ASN A 180 35.77 -24.10 4.10
C ASN A 180 35.62 -24.41 5.60
N ILE A 181 35.36 -25.68 5.94
CA ILE A 181 35.15 -26.13 7.32
C ILE A 181 36.40 -25.86 8.19
N LYS A 182 37.60 -26.14 7.67
CA LYS A 182 38.87 -25.93 8.36
C LYS A 182 39.02 -24.46 8.77
N GLN A 183 38.76 -23.53 7.86
CA GLN A 183 38.80 -22.10 8.15
C GLN A 183 37.79 -21.68 9.22
N ILE A 184 36.57 -22.24 9.24
CA ILE A 184 35.60 -21.93 10.30
C ILE A 184 36.15 -22.36 11.66
N VAL A 185 36.73 -23.55 11.76
CA VAL A 185 37.32 -24.06 13.01
C VAL A 185 38.50 -23.19 13.45
N GLU A 186 39.44 -22.92 12.54
CA GLU A 186 40.65 -22.11 12.80
C GLU A 186 40.30 -20.67 13.23
N LYS A 187 39.35 -20.03 12.53
CA LYS A 187 38.86 -18.69 12.88
C LYS A 187 37.86 -18.67 14.03
N ARG A 188 37.60 -19.81 14.68
CA ARG A 188 36.64 -19.95 15.79
C ARG A 188 35.27 -19.38 15.44
N GLY A 189 34.76 -19.71 14.26
CA GLY A 189 33.54 -19.15 13.68
C GLY A 189 32.33 -19.39 14.57
N LEU A 190 31.85 -18.32 15.18
CA LEU A 190 30.77 -18.33 16.17
C LEU A 190 29.40 -18.47 15.49
N MET A 191 28.54 -19.34 16.00
CA MET A 191 27.15 -19.43 15.56
C MET A 191 26.31 -18.32 16.23
N TYR A 192 25.38 -17.72 15.49
CA TYR A 192 24.36 -16.81 15.99
C TYR A 192 22.98 -17.49 15.99
N GLN A 193 22.10 -17.09 16.90
CA GLN A 193 20.75 -17.63 17.00
C GLN A 193 19.88 -17.15 15.84
N ALA A 194 19.11 -18.05 15.24
CA ALA A 194 18.19 -17.75 14.13
C ALA A 194 16.77 -17.37 14.61
N GLY A 195 16.62 -17.01 15.89
CA GLY A 195 15.33 -16.69 16.50
C GLY A 195 14.97 -15.20 16.48
N LEU A 196 15.90 -14.33 16.10
CA LEU A 196 15.65 -12.90 15.92
C LEU A 196 16.50 -12.41 14.76
N ALA A 197 15.84 -12.02 13.67
CA ALA A 197 16.51 -11.54 12.47
C ALA A 197 15.80 -10.34 11.87
N TYR A 198 16.58 -9.35 11.42
CA TYR A 198 16.11 -8.25 10.59
C TYR A 198 16.54 -8.47 9.14
N ILE A 199 15.60 -8.44 8.20
CA ILE A 199 15.83 -8.95 6.85
C ILE A 199 15.22 -8.00 5.82
N LEU A 200 16.02 -7.62 4.82
CA LEU A 200 15.63 -6.74 3.73
C LEU A 200 15.54 -7.49 2.39
N ARG A 201 14.60 -7.10 1.56
CA ARG A 201 14.41 -7.67 0.22
C ARG A 201 15.27 -6.96 -0.82
N GLU A 202 16.57 -7.20 -0.73
CA GLU A 202 17.57 -6.69 -1.67
C GLU A 202 18.16 -7.85 -2.49
N ASN A 203 18.84 -7.54 -3.59
CA ASN A 203 19.48 -8.57 -4.44
C ASN A 203 20.41 -9.48 -3.63
N GLU A 204 21.19 -8.86 -2.76
CA GLU A 204 22.16 -9.52 -1.90
C GLU A 204 21.46 -10.57 -1.04
N THR A 205 20.50 -10.18 -0.20
CA THR A 205 19.72 -11.12 0.62
C THR A 205 18.96 -12.15 -0.20
N MET A 206 18.22 -11.73 -1.22
CA MET A 206 17.31 -12.65 -1.92
C MET A 206 18.06 -13.70 -2.74
N LYS A 207 19.15 -13.31 -3.43
CA LYS A 207 19.90 -14.20 -4.32
C LYS A 207 20.99 -14.98 -3.59
N LYS A 208 21.69 -14.36 -2.63
CA LYS A 208 22.84 -14.98 -1.94
C LYS A 208 22.47 -15.65 -0.62
N ILE A 209 21.34 -15.27 0.00
CA ILE A 209 21.00 -15.76 1.34
C ILE A 209 19.70 -16.57 1.34
N VAL A 210 18.56 -15.91 1.11
CA VAL A 210 17.23 -16.51 1.28
C VAL A 210 16.98 -17.62 0.25
N LYS A 211 17.47 -17.49 -0.99
CA LYS A 211 17.38 -18.54 -2.01
C LYS A 211 17.95 -19.87 -1.50
N TRP A 212 19.18 -19.85 -1.02
CA TRP A 212 19.89 -21.04 -0.57
C TRP A 212 19.34 -21.57 0.75
N TYR A 213 18.91 -20.67 1.64
CA TYR A 213 18.23 -21.06 2.87
C TYR A 213 16.91 -21.79 2.59
N LEU A 214 16.14 -21.29 1.63
CA LEU A 214 14.90 -21.90 1.17
C LEU A 214 15.17 -23.27 0.51
N LEU A 215 16.12 -23.36 -0.42
CA LEU A 215 16.44 -24.62 -1.09
C LEU A 215 16.84 -25.71 -0.07
N CYS A 216 17.72 -25.38 0.88
CA CYS A 216 18.10 -26.33 1.93
C CYS A 216 16.92 -26.71 2.82
N SER A 217 16.02 -25.78 3.17
CA SER A 217 14.82 -26.11 3.95
C SER A 217 13.88 -27.08 3.24
N LEU A 218 13.86 -27.06 1.91
CA LEU A 218 13.04 -27.93 1.07
C LEU A 218 13.74 -29.26 0.74
N GLU A 219 15.03 -29.40 1.03
CA GLU A 219 15.82 -30.60 0.81
C GLU A 219 16.05 -31.31 2.15
N LYS A 220 15.46 -32.50 2.34
CA LYS A 220 15.43 -33.18 3.64
C LYS A 220 16.85 -33.45 4.17
N ASP A 221 17.71 -33.94 3.30
CA ASP A 221 19.08 -34.31 3.63
C ASP A 221 19.99 -33.10 3.85
N CYS A 222 19.55 -31.90 3.48
CA CYS A 222 20.26 -30.65 3.79
C CYS A 222 19.85 -30.09 5.16
N ILE A 223 18.54 -29.91 5.39
CA ILE A 223 18.02 -29.27 6.62
C ILE A 223 18.03 -30.18 7.84
N ALA A 224 17.85 -31.48 7.63
CA ALA A 224 17.80 -32.48 8.69
C ALA A 224 18.41 -33.80 8.21
N PRO A 225 19.75 -33.85 8.02
CA PRO A 225 20.45 -35.06 7.64
C PRO A 225 20.11 -36.23 8.58
N ARG A 226 20.23 -37.45 8.05
CA ARG A 226 19.98 -38.68 8.82
C ARG A 226 20.83 -38.67 10.11
N HIS A 227 20.29 -39.20 11.20
CA HIS A 227 20.94 -39.26 12.52
C HIS A 227 21.16 -37.92 13.25
N SER A 228 20.77 -36.78 12.67
CA SER A 228 20.87 -35.47 13.33
C SER A 228 20.17 -35.41 14.69
N LYS A 229 20.91 -35.06 15.74
CA LYS A 229 20.38 -34.86 17.09
C LYS A 229 20.29 -33.37 17.44
N ARG A 230 19.19 -32.92 18.03
CA ARG A 230 19.03 -31.50 18.44
C ARG A 230 19.89 -31.11 19.64
N VAL A 231 20.15 -32.07 20.53
CA VAL A 231 20.95 -31.90 21.74
C VAL A 231 22.40 -32.16 21.38
N CYS A 232 23.29 -31.31 21.91
CA CYS A 232 24.73 -31.43 21.75
C CYS A 232 25.30 -31.56 23.17
N ASP A 233 25.79 -32.75 23.53
CA ASP A 233 26.13 -33.09 24.91
C ASP A 233 27.45 -32.44 25.36
N PHE A 234 28.38 -32.13 24.44
CA PHE A 234 29.71 -31.61 24.76
C PHE A 234 30.02 -30.22 24.18
N LEU A 235 29.07 -29.28 24.23
CA LEU A 235 29.28 -27.91 23.69
C LEU A 235 30.29 -27.06 24.48
N THR A 236 30.59 -27.43 25.73
CA THR A 236 31.39 -26.61 26.66
C THR A 236 32.89 -26.90 26.61
N SER A 237 33.29 -28.15 26.33
CA SER A 237 34.71 -28.57 26.32
C SER A 237 35.44 -28.22 25.01
N ASN A 238 34.73 -28.23 23.88
CA ASN A 238 35.28 -27.87 22.56
C ASN A 238 34.30 -27.04 21.73
N LYS A 239 34.04 -25.82 22.18
CA LYS A 239 32.98 -24.95 21.61
C LYS A 239 33.14 -24.60 20.13
N TYR A 240 34.33 -24.65 19.55
CA TYR A 240 34.60 -24.25 18.16
C TYR A 240 35.18 -25.36 17.28
N GLY A 241 35.36 -26.57 17.82
CA GLY A 241 35.94 -27.68 17.09
C GLY A 241 34.99 -28.36 16.11
N TYR A 242 35.46 -29.48 15.58
CA TYR A 242 34.66 -30.36 14.74
C TYR A 242 33.47 -30.96 15.51
N ASN A 243 32.41 -31.27 14.77
CA ASN A 243 31.25 -31.92 15.35
C ASN A 243 31.51 -33.40 15.58
N ILE A 244 31.60 -33.81 16.83
CA ILE A 244 31.81 -35.21 17.25
C ILE A 244 30.55 -35.83 17.87
N ASP A 245 29.45 -35.07 17.98
CA ASP A 245 28.22 -35.50 18.70
C ASP A 245 27.07 -35.81 17.72
N ASP A 246 27.30 -35.69 16.41
CA ASP A 246 26.28 -35.68 15.36
C ASP A 246 25.11 -34.73 15.64
N CYS A 247 25.40 -33.64 16.35
CA CYS A 247 24.37 -32.70 16.75
C CYS A 247 24.14 -31.63 15.67
N HIS A 248 22.90 -31.17 15.54
CA HIS A 248 22.51 -30.26 14.48
C HIS A 248 21.51 -29.22 14.98
N ARG A 249 21.78 -27.95 14.66
CA ARG A 249 20.88 -26.82 14.97
C ARG A 249 19.94 -26.48 13.81
N PHE A 250 19.82 -27.37 12.82
CA PHE A 250 18.87 -27.26 11.72
C PHE A 250 18.95 -25.90 11.01
N ASP A 251 17.83 -25.16 10.93
CA ASP A 251 17.71 -23.85 10.29
C ASP A 251 18.80 -22.86 10.74
N GLN A 252 19.16 -22.88 12.03
CA GLN A 252 20.21 -22.04 12.58
C GLN A 252 21.61 -22.40 12.04
N SER A 253 21.91 -23.68 11.86
CA SER A 253 23.15 -24.13 11.21
C SER A 253 23.21 -23.60 9.77
N ILE A 254 22.11 -23.76 9.02
CA ILE A 254 22.04 -23.39 7.60
C ILE A 254 22.31 -21.90 7.40
N ILE A 255 21.56 -21.04 8.10
CA ILE A 255 21.69 -19.60 7.90
C ILE A 255 23.08 -19.09 8.31
N ASN A 256 23.70 -19.67 9.34
CA ASN A 256 25.05 -19.28 9.75
C ASN A 256 26.11 -19.73 8.74
N ILE A 257 25.97 -20.92 8.12
CA ILE A 257 26.86 -21.35 7.03
C ILE A 257 26.77 -20.37 5.86
N ILE A 258 25.55 -20.05 5.44
CA ILE A 258 25.31 -19.16 4.29
C ILE A 258 25.90 -17.78 4.56
N LEU A 259 25.63 -17.19 5.74
CA LEU A 259 26.19 -15.89 6.12
C LEU A 259 27.72 -15.94 6.24
N TRP A 260 28.27 -16.99 6.85
CA TRP A 260 29.73 -17.16 6.95
C TRP A 260 30.40 -17.18 5.58
N ASN A 261 29.88 -17.99 4.65
CA ASN A 261 30.41 -18.08 3.30
C ASN A 261 30.25 -16.75 2.54
N THR A 262 29.10 -16.09 2.67
CA THR A 262 28.78 -14.85 1.94
C THR A 262 29.68 -13.68 2.33
N TYR A 263 30.11 -13.62 3.60
CA TYR A 263 30.96 -12.53 4.12
C TYR A 263 32.34 -13.01 4.56
N GLU A 264 32.81 -14.14 4.02
CA GLU A 264 34.18 -14.64 4.19
C GLU A 264 34.62 -14.77 5.67
N GLY A 265 33.66 -15.11 6.53
CA GLY A 265 33.84 -15.24 7.97
C GLY A 265 33.78 -13.95 8.79
N ASN A 266 33.54 -12.78 8.18
CA ASN A 266 33.39 -11.53 8.91
C ASN A 266 31.99 -11.39 9.54
N THR A 267 31.85 -11.87 10.78
CA THR A 267 30.58 -11.80 11.53
C THR A 267 30.06 -10.38 11.78
N THR A 268 30.91 -9.36 11.68
CA THR A 268 30.49 -7.96 11.93
C THR A 268 29.66 -7.39 10.77
N GLU A 269 29.66 -8.04 9.61
CA GLU A 269 28.88 -7.62 8.43
C GLU A 269 27.41 -8.01 8.50
N TYR A 270 27.06 -9.05 9.27
CA TYR A 270 25.69 -9.59 9.35
C TYR A 270 25.15 -9.61 10.78
N THR A 271 25.72 -8.80 11.66
CA THR A 271 25.27 -8.66 13.04
C THR A 271 25.29 -7.20 13.47
N SER A 272 24.26 -6.78 14.22
CA SER A 272 24.18 -5.40 14.73
C SER A 272 25.14 -5.12 15.90
N GLY A 273 25.56 -6.16 16.64
CA GLY A 273 26.29 -6.00 17.90
C GLY A 273 25.47 -5.47 19.08
N ILE A 274 24.23 -5.01 18.85
CA ILE A 274 23.37 -4.39 19.86
C ILE A 274 22.43 -5.44 20.46
N LYS A 275 22.35 -5.48 21.80
CA LYS A 275 21.56 -6.48 22.56
C LYS A 275 20.53 -5.89 23.52
N ASN A 276 20.52 -4.57 23.72
CA ASN A 276 19.69 -3.90 24.73
C ASN A 276 18.25 -3.59 24.29
N PHE A 277 17.76 -4.20 23.20
CA PHE A 277 16.41 -3.93 22.66
C PHE A 277 15.48 -5.14 22.67
N TYR A 278 15.98 -6.31 23.08
CA TYR A 278 15.22 -7.54 23.15
C TYR A 278 15.66 -8.39 24.34
N LEU A 279 14.79 -9.32 24.73
CA LEU A 279 15.08 -10.36 25.70
C LEU A 279 14.47 -11.70 25.26
N ILE A 280 15.08 -12.82 25.68
CA ILE A 280 14.67 -14.17 25.29
C ILE A 280 14.11 -14.91 26.50
N GLU A 281 12.80 -15.16 26.50
CA GLU A 281 12.05 -15.72 27.62
C GLU A 281 11.56 -17.13 27.33
N ARG A 282 12.43 -18.10 27.56
CA ARG A 282 12.14 -19.51 27.25
C ARG A 282 11.13 -20.15 28.22
N LYS A 283 10.87 -19.57 29.40
CA LYS A 283 10.00 -20.14 30.46
C LYS A 283 8.66 -19.41 30.65
N ARG A 284 8.35 -18.38 29.85
CA ARG A 284 7.15 -17.54 29.99
C ARG A 284 5.83 -18.32 29.85
N LYS A 285 4.89 -18.02 30.75
CA LYS A 285 3.54 -18.63 30.86
C LYS A 285 2.42 -17.58 30.75
N ASP A 286 2.32 -16.91 29.61
CA ASP A 286 1.24 -15.94 29.34
C ASP A 286 -0.08 -16.63 29.01
N LYS A 287 -1.18 -16.02 29.47
CA LYS A 287 -2.56 -16.38 29.13
C LYS A 287 -3.26 -15.21 28.46
N TRP A 288 -4.31 -15.51 27.71
CA TRP A 288 -5.27 -14.49 27.25
C TRP A 288 -6.09 -14.03 28.46
N ASN A 289 -6.10 -12.72 28.79
CA ASN A 289 -6.83 -12.21 29.95
C ASN A 289 -8.36 -12.33 29.74
N SER A 290 -9.05 -12.99 30.69
CA SER A 290 -10.49 -13.29 30.63
C SER A 290 -11.41 -12.19 31.20
N LEU A 291 -10.94 -11.36 32.14
CA LEU A 291 -11.82 -10.45 32.89
C LEU A 291 -12.33 -9.21 32.10
N LYS A 292 -11.59 -8.69 31.12
CA LYS A 292 -12.10 -7.63 30.21
C LYS A 292 -13.00 -8.17 29.10
N TYR A 293 -13.09 -9.49 28.95
CA TYR A 293 -13.80 -10.14 27.85
C TYR A 293 -15.26 -10.47 28.17
N LEU A 294 -15.67 -10.63 29.43
CA LEU A 294 -17.03 -11.07 29.77
C LEU A 294 -18.11 -10.01 29.47
N LEU A 295 -17.83 -8.73 29.77
CA LEU A 295 -18.71 -7.61 29.38
C LEU A 295 -18.77 -7.39 27.85
N PHE A 296 -17.70 -7.75 27.13
CA PHE A 296 -17.65 -7.63 25.66
C PHE A 296 -18.32 -8.81 24.95
N ILE A 297 -18.35 -9.99 25.58
CA ILE A 297 -18.86 -11.25 25.01
C ILE A 297 -20.39 -11.25 24.92
N ILE A 298 -21.13 -10.71 25.89
CA ILE A 298 -22.60 -10.67 25.84
C ILE A 298 -23.09 -9.79 24.69
N LEU A 299 -22.36 -8.73 24.34
CA LEU A 299 -22.69 -7.86 23.21
C LEU A 299 -22.24 -8.43 21.85
N PHE A 300 -21.21 -9.29 21.80
CA PHE A 300 -20.61 -9.78 20.55
C PHE A 300 -21.03 -11.19 20.11
N THR A 301 -21.49 -12.06 21.02
CA THR A 301 -21.83 -13.48 20.67
C THR A 301 -23.07 -13.60 19.81
N LYS A 302 -24.02 -12.66 19.91
CA LYS A 302 -25.18 -12.58 19.01
C LYS A 302 -24.80 -12.21 17.56
N ILE A 303 -23.63 -11.59 17.35
CA ILE A 303 -23.20 -11.08 16.03
C ILE A 303 -22.30 -12.07 15.27
N CYS A 304 -21.51 -12.92 15.95
CA CYS A 304 -20.44 -13.68 15.27
C CYS A 304 -20.79 -15.12 14.81
N ASN A 305 -21.76 -15.82 15.40
CA ASN A 305 -21.93 -17.26 15.11
C ASN A 305 -22.64 -17.60 13.78
N THR A 306 -23.29 -16.64 13.12
CA THR A 306 -23.88 -16.82 11.77
C THR A 306 -22.87 -16.59 10.64
N MET A 307 -21.66 -16.08 10.90
CA MET A 307 -20.68 -15.67 9.87
C MET A 307 -19.68 -16.77 9.47
N GLY A 308 -19.43 -17.78 10.30
CA GLY A 308 -18.25 -18.67 10.16
C GLY A 308 -18.20 -19.59 8.93
N ILE A 309 -19.32 -20.26 8.59
CA ILE A 309 -19.40 -21.17 7.41
C ILE A 309 -19.75 -20.39 6.14
N LYS A 310 -20.45 -19.26 6.28
CA LYS A 310 -20.58 -18.25 5.20
C LYS A 310 -19.22 -17.69 4.80
N ASN A 311 -18.22 -17.60 5.68
CA ASN A 311 -16.98 -16.81 5.50
C ASN A 311 -15.94 -17.32 4.49
N ILE A 312 -15.88 -18.60 4.13
CA ILE A 312 -14.94 -19.08 3.08
C ILE A 312 -15.55 -18.86 1.69
N ALA A 313 -16.84 -19.18 1.51
CA ALA A 313 -17.60 -18.78 0.32
C ALA A 313 -17.72 -17.25 0.22
N ASN A 314 -17.88 -16.54 1.34
CA ASN A 314 -17.83 -15.07 1.38
C ASN A 314 -16.44 -14.55 1.08
N TYR A 315 -15.33 -15.22 1.39
CA TYR A 315 -14.01 -14.66 1.09
C TYR A 315 -13.76 -14.64 -0.43
N THR A 316 -14.05 -15.75 -1.12
CA THR A 316 -13.99 -15.83 -2.59
C THR A 316 -15.03 -14.91 -3.23
N LYS A 317 -16.29 -14.95 -2.76
CA LYS A 317 -17.36 -14.02 -3.18
C LYS A 317 -17.02 -12.56 -2.89
N ASN A 318 -16.25 -12.25 -1.85
CA ASN A 318 -15.87 -10.88 -1.49
C ASN A 318 -14.67 -10.41 -2.32
N LEU A 319 -13.74 -11.29 -2.68
CA LEU A 319 -12.70 -10.97 -3.66
C LEU A 319 -13.31 -10.74 -5.06
N ASP A 320 -14.22 -11.61 -5.49
CA ASP A 320 -14.94 -11.46 -6.76
C ASP A 320 -15.85 -10.24 -6.75
N ARG A 321 -16.54 -9.98 -5.62
CA ARG A 321 -17.28 -8.73 -5.42
C ARG A 321 -16.35 -7.53 -5.51
N ILE A 322 -15.17 -7.54 -4.89
CA ILE A 322 -14.23 -6.42 -4.99
C ILE A 322 -13.76 -6.23 -6.43
N LYS A 323 -13.43 -7.31 -7.14
CA LYS A 323 -13.07 -7.25 -8.56
C LYS A 323 -14.21 -6.67 -9.40
N ASN A 324 -15.44 -7.11 -9.15
CA ASN A 324 -16.64 -6.57 -9.81
C ASN A 324 -16.87 -5.10 -9.44
N GLU A 325 -16.65 -4.70 -8.19
CA GLU A 325 -16.72 -3.30 -7.76
C GLU A 325 -15.66 -2.42 -8.42
N LEU A 326 -14.54 -3.00 -8.85
CA LEU A 326 -13.47 -2.33 -9.59
C LEU A 326 -13.54 -2.55 -11.10
N LYS A 327 -14.61 -3.18 -11.59
CA LYS A 327 -14.85 -3.37 -13.02
C LYS A 327 -15.72 -2.24 -13.53
N TYR A 328 -15.15 -1.35 -14.34
CA TYR A 328 -15.89 -0.21 -14.91
C TYR A 328 -16.97 -0.68 -15.88
N SER A 329 -16.61 -1.58 -16.79
CA SER A 329 -17.49 -2.15 -17.80
C SER A 329 -17.03 -3.55 -18.22
N ASN A 330 -17.86 -4.30 -18.92
CA ASN A 330 -17.53 -5.66 -19.36
C ASN A 330 -16.47 -5.71 -20.48
N ASP A 331 -16.37 -4.63 -21.25
CA ASP A 331 -15.50 -4.42 -22.39
C ASP A 331 -14.19 -3.69 -22.04
N MET A 332 -13.91 -3.46 -20.76
CA MET A 332 -12.63 -2.87 -20.33
C MET A 332 -11.46 -3.83 -20.60
N LYS A 333 -10.37 -3.28 -21.14
CA LYS A 333 -9.16 -4.05 -21.49
C LYS A 333 -8.21 -4.21 -20.31
N LYS A 334 -8.23 -3.29 -19.34
CA LYS A 334 -7.41 -3.31 -18.14
C LYS A 334 -8.27 -3.09 -16.91
N THR A 335 -8.02 -3.86 -15.86
CA THR A 335 -8.70 -3.72 -14.57
C THR A 335 -7.94 -2.78 -13.64
N PHE A 336 -8.66 -2.02 -12.80
CA PHE A 336 -8.03 -1.25 -11.72
C PHE A 336 -7.36 -2.16 -10.68
N ASP A 337 -6.23 -1.70 -10.12
CA ASP A 337 -5.50 -2.45 -9.09
C ASP A 337 -6.36 -2.67 -7.83
N ILE A 338 -6.41 -3.91 -7.33
CA ILE A 338 -7.25 -4.29 -6.19
C ILE A 338 -6.89 -3.53 -4.90
N SER A 339 -5.64 -3.09 -4.77
CA SER A 339 -5.18 -2.27 -3.64
C SER A 339 -5.87 -0.91 -3.58
N LEU A 340 -6.46 -0.43 -4.68
CA LEU A 340 -7.19 0.83 -4.73
C LEU A 340 -8.53 0.80 -4.00
N TYR A 341 -9.09 -0.40 -3.78
CA TYR A 341 -10.36 -0.58 -3.07
C TYR A 341 -10.37 0.05 -1.67
N LYS A 342 -9.21 0.11 -0.99
CA LYS A 342 -9.08 0.76 0.32
C LYS A 342 -9.39 2.26 0.28
N TYR A 343 -9.07 2.94 -0.82
CA TYR A 343 -9.34 4.38 -0.97
C TYR A 343 -10.82 4.65 -1.18
N LEU A 344 -11.54 3.76 -1.88
CA LEU A 344 -12.99 3.88 -2.02
C LEU A 344 -13.70 3.79 -0.65
N LYS A 345 -13.24 2.90 0.24
CA LYS A 345 -13.72 2.84 1.63
C LYS A 345 -13.38 4.11 2.40
N GLN A 346 -12.12 4.55 2.35
CA GLN A 346 -11.67 5.77 3.05
C GLN A 346 -12.46 7.01 2.60
N LEU A 347 -12.79 7.09 1.32
CA LEU A 347 -13.52 8.20 0.72
C LEU A 347 -15.05 8.06 0.81
N LYS A 348 -15.57 6.99 1.44
CA LYS A 348 -17.01 6.68 1.52
C LYS A 348 -17.67 6.67 0.13
N LEU A 349 -17.05 5.96 -0.81
CA LEU A 349 -17.52 5.77 -2.19
C LEU A 349 -18.21 4.42 -2.42
N LEU A 350 -18.35 3.61 -1.37
CA LEU A 350 -19.02 2.30 -1.39
C LEU A 350 -20.26 2.26 -0.49
N GLU A 351 -20.86 3.43 -0.21
CA GLU A 351 -22.08 3.50 0.59
C GLU A 351 -23.25 2.87 -0.17
N LYS A 352 -24.14 2.19 0.57
CA LYS A 352 -25.33 1.54 0.00
C LYS A 352 -26.20 2.56 -0.73
N ASP A 353 -26.34 3.74 -0.13
CA ASP A 353 -27.17 4.80 -0.64
C ASP A 353 -26.55 6.16 -0.31
N TYR A 354 -26.71 7.11 -1.24
CA TYR A 354 -26.41 8.51 -1.04
C TYR A 354 -27.73 9.27 -1.15
N PRO A 355 -28.27 9.76 -0.02
CA PRO A 355 -29.59 10.38 0.02
C PRO A 355 -29.73 11.50 -1.00
N ASN A 356 -30.90 11.57 -1.64
CA ASN A 356 -31.25 12.68 -2.51
C ASN A 356 -31.16 14.01 -1.74
N VAL A 357 -30.72 15.05 -2.45
CA VAL A 357 -30.49 16.37 -1.88
C VAL A 357 -31.53 17.32 -2.43
N THR A 358 -32.36 17.86 -1.55
CA THR A 358 -33.42 18.80 -1.91
C THR A 358 -32.85 20.15 -2.39
N LEU A 359 -33.62 20.92 -3.16
CA LEU A 359 -33.24 22.29 -3.53
C LEU A 359 -33.00 23.18 -2.30
N LYS A 360 -33.77 23.00 -1.22
CA LYS A 360 -33.61 23.76 0.03
C LYS A 360 -32.23 23.56 0.64
N GLU A 361 -31.73 22.32 0.63
CA GLU A 361 -30.41 21.96 1.15
C GLU A 361 -29.25 22.47 0.27
N ARG A 362 -29.55 22.89 -0.96
CA ARG A 362 -28.59 23.43 -1.94
C ARG A 362 -28.57 24.95 -2.00
N ARG A 363 -29.46 25.64 -1.27
CA ARG A 363 -29.62 27.12 -1.32
C ARG A 363 -28.33 27.90 -1.03
N ASN A 364 -27.48 27.37 -0.15
CA ASN A 364 -26.20 28.01 0.19
C ASN A 364 -25.06 27.27 -0.50
N PRO A 365 -24.45 27.84 -1.57
CA PRO A 365 -23.40 27.15 -2.28
C PRO A 365 -22.17 26.97 -1.40
N VAL A 366 -21.52 25.82 -1.54
CA VAL A 366 -20.22 25.54 -0.95
C VAL A 366 -19.22 25.48 -2.10
N PHE A 367 -18.25 26.39 -2.09
CA PHE A 367 -17.19 26.42 -3.10
C PHE A 367 -16.01 25.59 -2.62
N VAL A 368 -15.49 24.74 -3.49
CA VAL A 368 -14.34 23.88 -3.23
C VAL A 368 -13.29 24.18 -4.29
N THR A 369 -12.08 24.48 -3.85
CA THR A 369 -10.96 24.77 -4.73
C THR A 369 -9.67 24.24 -4.12
N GLN A 370 -8.60 24.34 -4.90
CA GLN A 370 -7.28 23.89 -4.55
C GLN A 370 -6.26 24.89 -5.06
N MET A 371 -5.17 25.05 -4.31
CA MET A 371 -4.18 26.07 -4.59
C MET A 371 -2.77 25.57 -4.28
N SER A 372 -1.87 25.78 -5.22
CA SER A 372 -0.42 25.76 -5.01
C SER A 372 0.15 27.17 -5.21
N ASP A 373 1.37 27.42 -4.78
CA ASP A 373 1.96 28.77 -4.81
C ASP A 373 1.91 29.44 -6.18
N ALA A 374 2.17 28.68 -7.25
CA ALA A 374 2.19 29.19 -8.61
C ALA A 374 0.83 29.76 -9.06
N PHE A 375 -0.26 29.36 -8.43
CA PHE A 375 -1.62 29.79 -8.78
C PHE A 375 -2.23 30.77 -7.77
N VAL A 376 -1.50 31.16 -6.71
CA VAL A 376 -1.99 32.10 -5.69
C VAL A 376 -2.53 33.41 -6.29
N PRO A 377 -1.83 34.09 -7.22
CA PRO A 377 -2.36 35.34 -7.78
C PRO A 377 -3.73 35.17 -8.47
N ARG A 378 -3.96 34.03 -9.14
CA ARG A 378 -5.26 33.75 -9.78
C ARG A 378 -6.30 33.34 -8.74
N GLY A 379 -5.91 32.49 -7.80
CA GLY A 379 -6.74 32.07 -6.67
C GLY A 379 -7.28 33.26 -5.88
N ILE A 380 -6.48 34.31 -5.67
CA ILE A 380 -6.92 35.55 -5.01
C ILE A 380 -8.07 36.22 -5.79
N VAL A 381 -7.97 36.31 -7.12
CA VAL A 381 -9.03 36.95 -7.93
C VAL A 381 -10.30 36.11 -7.94
N MET A 382 -10.16 34.79 -8.03
CA MET A 382 -11.27 33.84 -7.86
C MET A 382 -11.95 34.03 -6.49
N LEU A 383 -11.20 34.00 -5.39
CA LEU A 383 -11.71 34.21 -4.03
C LEU A 383 -12.44 35.56 -3.91
N LYS A 384 -11.86 36.63 -4.47
CA LYS A 384 -12.48 37.97 -4.48
C LYS A 384 -13.84 37.95 -5.17
N SER A 385 -13.96 37.26 -6.30
CA SER A 385 -15.23 37.15 -7.02
C SER A 385 -16.28 36.36 -6.23
N ILE A 386 -15.88 35.28 -5.54
CA ILE A 386 -16.79 34.50 -4.70
C ILE A 386 -17.27 35.35 -3.53
N LEU A 387 -16.37 36.03 -2.83
CA LEU A 387 -16.73 36.90 -1.69
C LEU A 387 -17.66 38.04 -2.11
N LYS A 388 -17.47 38.57 -3.32
CA LYS A 388 -18.33 39.63 -3.87
C LYS A 388 -19.75 39.13 -4.16
N TYR A 389 -19.89 38.01 -4.86
CA TYR A 389 -21.21 37.56 -5.34
C TYR A 389 -21.90 36.56 -4.39
N PHE A 390 -21.15 35.93 -3.49
CA PHE A 390 -21.62 34.90 -2.56
C PHE A 390 -21.08 35.13 -1.14
N PRO A 391 -21.33 36.30 -0.52
CA PRO A 391 -20.67 36.74 0.73
C PRO A 391 -20.97 35.86 1.95
N LYS A 392 -22.00 35.00 1.90
CA LYS A 392 -22.37 34.06 2.98
C LYS A 392 -21.89 32.62 2.74
N SER A 393 -21.25 32.36 1.60
CA SER A 393 -20.91 31.00 1.18
C SER A 393 -19.60 30.51 1.75
N LYS A 394 -19.53 29.23 2.11
CA LYS A 394 -18.30 28.59 2.59
C LYS A 394 -17.36 28.36 1.42
N ILE A 395 -16.06 28.63 1.63
CA ILE A 395 -15.02 28.42 0.63
C ILE A 395 -13.97 27.46 1.18
N ILE A 396 -13.90 26.25 0.64
CA ILE A 396 -12.97 25.22 1.09
C ILE A 396 -11.76 25.27 0.17
N VAL A 397 -10.59 25.56 0.73
CA VAL A 397 -9.35 25.69 -0.04
C VAL A 397 -8.37 24.59 0.38
N TYR A 398 -8.14 23.64 -0.54
CA TYR A 398 -7.15 22.59 -0.38
C TYR A 398 -5.75 23.10 -0.75
N ASP A 399 -4.86 23.07 0.21
CA ASP A 399 -3.45 23.42 0.06
C ASP A 399 -2.68 22.26 -0.56
N LEU A 400 -2.17 22.48 -1.78
CA LEU A 400 -1.38 21.55 -2.57
C LEU A 400 0.14 21.80 -2.45
N GLY A 401 0.58 22.55 -1.45
CA GLY A 401 1.97 22.95 -1.23
C GLY A 401 2.17 24.46 -1.30
N LEU A 402 1.44 25.21 -0.48
CA LEU A 402 1.56 26.65 -0.30
C LEU A 402 2.71 26.99 0.67
N ARG A 403 3.42 28.08 0.39
CA ARG A 403 4.39 28.70 1.29
C ARG A 403 3.71 29.22 2.54
N LYS A 404 4.43 29.18 3.66
CA LYS A 404 3.96 29.60 4.98
C LYS A 404 3.28 30.98 4.98
N ASN A 405 3.84 31.96 4.29
CA ASN A 405 3.25 33.31 4.20
C ASN A 405 1.89 33.31 3.49
N ASN A 406 1.74 32.56 2.41
CA ASN A 406 0.47 32.42 1.71
C ASN A 406 -0.57 31.66 2.55
N ILE A 407 -0.16 30.67 3.34
CA ILE A 407 -1.05 29.98 4.29
C ILE A 407 -1.56 30.96 5.35
N ILE A 408 -0.69 31.80 5.91
CA ILE A 408 -1.07 32.80 6.92
C ILE A 408 -2.10 33.77 6.35
N GLN A 409 -1.88 34.30 5.14
CA GLN A 409 -2.83 35.22 4.50
C GLN A 409 -4.14 34.52 4.15
N LEU A 410 -4.09 33.33 3.54
CA LEU A 410 -5.27 32.55 3.16
C LEU A 410 -6.19 32.26 4.35
N LYS A 411 -5.62 31.93 5.52
CA LYS A 411 -6.39 31.66 6.74
C LYS A 411 -7.15 32.88 7.27
N LYS A 412 -6.72 34.10 6.94
CA LYS A 412 -7.38 35.37 7.32
C LYS A 412 -8.54 35.76 6.41
N VAL A 413 -8.63 35.17 5.21
CA VAL A 413 -9.69 35.46 4.24
C VAL A 413 -11.05 35.04 4.82
N CYS A 414 -12.04 35.93 4.72
CA CYS A 414 -13.41 35.65 5.15
C CYS A 414 -13.96 34.39 4.50
N ASN A 415 -14.75 33.62 5.25
CA ASN A 415 -15.42 32.38 4.81
C ASN A 415 -14.50 31.24 4.30
N VAL A 416 -13.18 31.43 4.30
CA VAL A 416 -12.22 30.41 3.88
C VAL A 416 -11.97 29.40 5.00
N ILE A 417 -12.18 28.13 4.67
CA ILE A 417 -11.80 26.96 5.45
C ILE A 417 -10.58 26.34 4.77
N TYR A 418 -9.43 26.54 5.40
CA TYR A 418 -8.16 25.97 4.97
C TYR A 418 -8.12 24.46 5.26
N LYS A 419 -7.73 23.66 4.27
CA LYS A 419 -7.44 22.23 4.43
C LYS A 419 -6.09 21.88 3.79
N LYS A 420 -5.23 21.18 4.52
CA LYS A 420 -3.99 20.64 3.95
C LYS A 420 -4.27 19.35 3.20
N PHE A 421 -3.89 19.26 1.93
CA PHE A 421 -3.98 18.00 1.17
C PHE A 421 -2.76 17.13 1.49
N ASN A 422 -2.98 15.96 2.09
CA ASN A 422 -1.90 15.08 2.51
C ASN A 422 -1.56 14.05 1.41
N PHE A 423 -0.65 14.41 0.52
CA PHE A 423 -0.20 13.53 -0.58
C PHE A 423 0.34 12.17 -0.11
N LYS A 424 0.87 12.06 1.12
CA LYS A 424 1.41 10.79 1.67
C LYS A 424 0.34 9.71 1.82
N ASN A 425 -0.94 10.10 1.84
CA ASN A 425 -2.06 9.17 1.96
C ASN A 425 -2.43 8.51 0.63
N TYR A 426 -1.82 8.90 -0.48
CA TYR A 426 -2.22 8.51 -1.84
C TYR A 426 -1.03 7.98 -2.64
N PRO A 427 -1.25 7.26 -3.76
CA PRO A 427 -0.17 6.81 -4.63
C PRO A 427 0.74 7.96 -5.07
N LYS A 428 2.04 7.66 -5.25
CA LYS A 428 3.09 8.67 -5.45
C LYS A 428 2.81 9.62 -6.62
N HIS A 429 2.22 9.14 -7.73
CA HIS A 429 1.92 9.99 -8.89
C HIS A 429 0.90 11.09 -8.59
N VAL A 430 0.06 10.94 -7.54
CA VAL A 430 -0.91 11.96 -7.14
C VAL A 430 -0.23 13.27 -6.71
N SER A 431 1.01 13.20 -6.18
CA SER A 431 1.78 14.41 -5.85
C SER A 431 2.35 15.12 -7.08
N ASN A 432 2.31 14.51 -8.27
CA ASN A 432 2.63 15.20 -9.51
C ASN A 432 1.44 16.06 -9.94
N LEU A 433 1.46 17.34 -9.56
CA LEU A 433 0.37 18.28 -9.86
C LEU A 433 0.08 18.45 -11.36
N LYS A 434 1.01 18.06 -12.25
CA LYS A 434 0.79 18.10 -13.70
C LYS A 434 -0.20 17.04 -14.19
N THR A 435 -0.44 15.98 -13.42
CA THR A 435 -1.41 14.92 -13.74
C THR A 435 -2.84 15.28 -13.35
N TYR A 436 -3.02 16.29 -12.48
CA TYR A 436 -4.32 16.66 -11.92
C TYR A 436 -5.07 15.55 -11.15
N ALA A 437 -4.41 14.43 -10.84
CA ALA A 437 -5.01 13.28 -10.13
C ALA A 437 -5.61 13.65 -8.76
N PHE A 438 -5.08 14.68 -8.09
CA PHE A 438 -5.63 15.16 -6.81
C PHE A 438 -7.08 15.67 -6.93
N LYS A 439 -7.53 16.08 -8.13
CA LYS A 439 -8.82 16.78 -8.31
C LYS A 439 -10.01 15.92 -7.92
N ALA A 440 -10.08 14.70 -8.45
CA ALA A 440 -11.15 13.75 -8.13
C ALA A 440 -11.18 13.43 -6.63
N ILE A 441 -10.01 13.33 -6.01
CA ILE A 441 -9.87 13.04 -4.58
C ILE A 441 -10.37 14.21 -3.73
N VAL A 442 -10.00 15.45 -4.07
CA VAL A 442 -10.50 16.68 -3.41
C VAL A 442 -12.03 16.79 -3.50
N ILE A 443 -12.59 16.49 -4.69
CA ILE A 443 -14.05 16.45 -4.91
C ILE A 443 -14.68 15.41 -3.99
N ALA A 444 -14.17 14.18 -3.98
CA ALA A 444 -14.69 13.10 -3.15
C ALA A 444 -14.59 13.42 -1.64
N GLU A 445 -13.44 13.92 -1.18
CA GLU A 445 -13.25 14.32 0.23
C GLU A 445 -14.24 15.40 0.67
N SER A 446 -14.60 16.30 -0.24
CA SER A 446 -15.53 17.38 0.04
C SER A 446 -16.98 16.89 0.07
N LEU A 447 -17.36 16.00 -0.87
CA LEU A 447 -18.70 15.41 -0.91
C LEU A 447 -18.98 14.51 0.31
N LYS A 448 -17.96 13.95 0.97
CA LYS A 448 -18.15 13.25 2.27
C LYS A 448 -18.84 14.10 3.33
N ILE A 449 -18.68 15.43 3.25
CA ILE A 449 -19.14 16.39 4.26
C ILE A 449 -20.30 17.22 3.71
N TYR A 450 -20.19 17.67 2.46
CA TYR A 450 -21.14 18.60 1.85
C TYR A 450 -22.07 17.88 0.88
N LYS A 451 -23.36 18.23 0.93
CA LYS A 451 -24.41 17.62 0.09
C LYS A 451 -24.35 18.10 -1.37
N SER A 452 -23.81 19.29 -1.62
CA SER A 452 -23.50 19.78 -2.97
C SER A 452 -22.33 20.72 -2.91
N ILE A 453 -21.51 20.75 -3.97
CA ILE A 453 -20.36 21.64 -4.07
C ILE A 453 -20.26 22.24 -5.47
N TRP A 454 -19.71 23.45 -5.53
CA TRP A 454 -19.12 24.02 -6.73
C TRP A 454 -17.62 23.77 -6.68
N PHE A 455 -17.13 22.87 -7.52
CA PHE A 455 -15.70 22.67 -7.69
C PHE A 455 -15.17 23.68 -8.70
N ILE A 456 -14.11 24.41 -8.34
CA ILE A 456 -13.58 25.53 -9.13
C ILE A 456 -12.04 25.53 -9.18
N ASP A 457 -11.50 25.65 -10.38
CA ASP A 457 -10.10 25.92 -10.61
C ASP A 457 -9.80 27.43 -10.44
N SER A 458 -8.56 27.74 -10.06
CA SER A 458 -8.11 29.11 -9.78
C SER A 458 -8.30 30.14 -10.91
N SER A 459 -8.57 29.71 -12.14
CA SER A 459 -8.82 30.60 -13.29
C SER A 459 -10.28 31.04 -13.45
N ILE A 460 -11.19 30.56 -12.61
CA ILE A 460 -12.62 30.91 -12.68
C ILE A 460 -12.89 32.20 -11.91
N THR A 461 -13.63 33.13 -12.51
CA THR A 461 -14.11 34.35 -11.86
C THR A 461 -15.62 34.45 -12.06
N PHE A 462 -16.39 34.51 -10.97
CA PHE A 462 -17.84 34.73 -11.04
C PHE A 462 -18.17 36.16 -11.46
N THR A 463 -19.25 36.34 -12.21
CA THR A 463 -19.70 37.65 -12.72
C THR A 463 -21.07 38.07 -12.18
N ARG A 464 -21.83 37.14 -11.60
CA ARG A 464 -23.14 37.38 -10.99
C ARG A 464 -23.40 36.37 -9.86
N SER A 465 -24.40 36.65 -9.02
CA SER A 465 -24.78 35.81 -7.87
C SER A 465 -25.91 34.82 -8.17
N ASN A 466 -26.65 35.00 -9.27
CA ASN A 466 -27.76 34.11 -9.60
C ASN A 466 -27.25 32.80 -10.23
N LEU A 467 -27.46 31.68 -9.54
CA LEU A 467 -27.15 30.32 -9.98
C LEU A 467 -28.43 29.48 -10.22
N THR A 468 -29.61 30.11 -10.15
CA THR A 468 -30.91 29.44 -10.19
C THR A 468 -31.09 28.63 -11.47
N ASP A 469 -30.63 29.14 -12.61
CA ASP A 469 -30.79 28.45 -13.89
C ASP A 469 -29.99 27.15 -13.93
N VAL A 470 -28.78 27.14 -13.35
CA VAL A 470 -27.99 25.90 -13.21
C VAL A 470 -28.69 24.92 -12.29
N TYR A 471 -29.30 25.40 -11.20
CA TYR A 471 -30.03 24.53 -10.27
C TYR A 471 -31.30 23.96 -10.90
N LYS A 472 -32.04 24.75 -11.68
CA LYS A 472 -33.19 24.27 -12.45
C LYS A 472 -32.75 23.27 -13.53
N ALA A 473 -31.67 23.56 -14.24
CA ALA A 473 -31.11 22.66 -15.24
C ALA A 473 -30.78 21.30 -14.62
N MET A 474 -30.14 21.29 -13.44
CA MET A 474 -29.83 20.08 -12.70
C MET A 474 -31.08 19.23 -12.41
N GLU A 475 -32.24 19.83 -12.10
CA GLU A 475 -33.48 19.07 -11.88
C GLU A 475 -34.04 18.45 -13.17
N LEU A 476 -33.70 19.02 -14.33
CA LEU A 476 -34.13 18.54 -15.64
C LEU A 476 -33.12 17.57 -16.28
N LYS A 477 -31.91 17.46 -15.72
CA LYS A 477 -30.84 16.61 -16.21
C LYS A 477 -30.86 15.28 -15.49
N LYS A 478 -30.43 14.21 -16.19
CA LYS A 478 -30.12 12.95 -15.51
C LYS A 478 -28.85 13.06 -14.66
N SER A 479 -27.86 13.84 -15.08
CA SER A 479 -26.60 13.94 -14.35
C SER A 479 -26.70 14.83 -13.12
N SER A 480 -26.17 14.31 -12.00
CA SER A 480 -25.91 15.07 -10.78
C SER A 480 -24.49 15.68 -10.71
N TYR A 481 -23.83 15.75 -11.86
CA TYR A 481 -22.52 16.36 -12.09
C TYR A 481 -22.60 17.17 -13.39
N LEU A 482 -22.60 18.50 -13.30
CA LEU A 482 -22.72 19.38 -14.45
C LEU A 482 -21.39 20.06 -14.80
N LEU A 483 -21.06 20.01 -16.08
CA LEU A 483 -20.01 20.79 -16.72
C LEU A 483 -20.61 22.02 -17.45
N HIS A 484 -19.77 23.00 -17.75
CA HIS A 484 -20.23 24.31 -18.23
C HIS A 484 -19.53 24.80 -19.51
N ASP A 485 -18.21 24.67 -19.61
CA ASP A 485 -17.45 25.23 -20.74
C ASP A 485 -17.13 24.22 -21.82
N ASP A 486 -17.41 24.61 -23.08
CA ASP A 486 -16.86 23.97 -24.27
C ASP A 486 -15.51 24.64 -24.66
N PRO A 487 -14.37 23.94 -24.60
CA PRO A 487 -13.06 24.39 -25.07
C PRO A 487 -12.88 24.32 -26.59
N GLY A 488 -13.87 23.84 -27.34
CA GLY A 488 -13.93 23.81 -28.80
C GLY A 488 -13.31 22.58 -29.46
N HIS A 489 -13.16 21.46 -28.76
CA HIS A 489 -12.57 20.23 -29.30
C HIS A 489 -13.23 18.97 -28.73
N GLY A 490 -13.10 17.84 -29.44
CA GLY A 490 -13.73 16.58 -29.09
C GLY A 490 -13.06 15.79 -27.97
N ILE A 491 -13.79 14.83 -27.38
CA ILE A 491 -13.30 13.91 -26.34
C ILE A 491 -12.15 13.04 -26.87
N LEU A 492 -12.37 12.43 -28.04
CA LEU A 492 -11.43 11.52 -28.66
C LEU A 492 -10.10 12.22 -28.99
N ARG A 493 -10.20 13.44 -29.53
CA ARG A 493 -9.04 14.25 -29.92
C ARG A 493 -8.14 14.61 -28.74
N GLY A 494 -8.73 14.86 -27.57
CA GLY A 494 -8.01 15.23 -26.35
C GLY A 494 -7.59 14.08 -25.45
N THR A 495 -7.82 12.81 -25.85
CA THR A 495 -7.63 11.65 -24.97
C THR A 495 -6.75 10.57 -25.58
N VAL A 496 -5.72 10.15 -24.86
CA VAL A 496 -4.82 9.07 -25.30
C VAL A 496 -5.50 7.72 -25.12
N SER A 497 -5.31 6.84 -26.11
CA SER A 497 -5.97 5.53 -26.22
C SER A 497 -5.89 4.67 -24.95
N GLY A 498 -4.75 4.68 -24.25
CA GLY A 498 -4.55 3.91 -23.02
C GLY A 498 -5.53 4.24 -21.88
N THR A 499 -6.21 5.40 -21.93
CA THR A 499 -7.30 5.72 -20.99
C THR A 499 -8.52 4.83 -21.23
N PHE A 500 -8.86 4.58 -22.51
CA PHE A 500 -10.01 3.76 -22.89
C PHE A 500 -9.79 2.28 -22.57
N ASP A 501 -8.55 1.84 -22.30
CA ASP A 501 -8.30 0.49 -21.79
C ASP A 501 -8.96 0.28 -20.41
N TYR A 502 -9.04 1.34 -19.60
CA TYR A 502 -9.69 1.31 -18.28
C TYR A 502 -11.14 1.79 -18.33
N LEU A 503 -11.42 2.78 -19.17
CA LEU A 503 -12.72 3.43 -19.31
C LEU A 503 -13.26 3.23 -20.73
N SER A 504 -13.64 2.00 -21.06
CA SER A 504 -14.12 1.67 -22.41
C SER A 504 -15.30 2.53 -22.82
N SER A 505 -15.29 2.99 -24.06
CA SER A 505 -16.32 3.83 -24.67
C SER A 505 -16.39 3.51 -26.16
N ASN A 506 -17.54 3.75 -26.79
CA ASN A 506 -17.67 3.64 -28.24
C ASN A 506 -16.91 4.79 -28.93
N THR A 507 -15.66 4.55 -29.30
CA THR A 507 -14.80 5.56 -29.94
C THR A 507 -15.25 5.90 -31.35
N THR A 508 -15.89 4.96 -32.06
CA THR A 508 -16.47 5.20 -33.39
C THR A 508 -17.59 6.23 -33.30
N LYS A 509 -18.52 6.06 -32.35
CA LYS A 509 -19.58 7.04 -32.13
C LYS A 509 -19.05 8.40 -31.65
N LEU A 510 -18.05 8.42 -30.76
CA LEU A 510 -17.39 9.66 -30.33
C LEU A 510 -16.82 10.44 -31.53
N LEU A 511 -16.32 9.73 -32.54
CA LEU A 511 -15.78 10.29 -33.77
C LEU A 511 -16.90 10.77 -34.70
N GLU A 512 -17.86 9.90 -35.03
CA GLU A 512 -18.96 10.16 -35.97
C GLU A 512 -19.83 11.33 -35.53
N GLU A 513 -20.17 11.38 -34.24
CA GLU A 513 -21.00 12.44 -33.66
C GLU A 513 -20.20 13.68 -33.26
N LYS A 514 -18.87 13.69 -33.49
CA LYS A 514 -17.97 14.80 -33.14
C LYS A 514 -18.18 15.29 -31.70
N VAL A 515 -18.15 14.35 -30.76
CA VAL A 515 -18.58 14.61 -29.38
C VAL A 515 -17.61 15.54 -28.66
N THR A 516 -18.13 16.71 -28.26
CA THR A 516 -17.40 17.77 -27.56
C THR A 516 -16.90 17.35 -26.17
N MET A 517 -15.65 17.69 -25.85
CA MET A 517 -15.09 17.57 -24.50
C MET A 517 -15.32 18.85 -23.70
N TYR A 518 -15.97 18.81 -22.55
CA TYR A 518 -16.16 19.99 -21.70
C TYR A 518 -15.02 20.19 -20.69
N GLN A 519 -14.76 21.42 -20.23
CA GLN A 519 -13.70 21.70 -19.26
C GLN A 519 -14.05 21.17 -17.86
N SER A 520 -13.07 20.58 -17.17
CA SER A 520 -13.19 20.08 -15.78
C SER A 520 -12.86 21.14 -14.71
N GLY A 521 -12.67 22.40 -15.11
CA GLY A 521 -12.24 23.48 -14.23
C GLY A 521 -13.37 24.15 -13.45
N LEU A 522 -14.62 23.92 -13.84
CA LEU A 522 -15.82 24.38 -13.16
C LEU A 522 -16.85 23.26 -13.23
N ALA A 523 -17.34 22.81 -12.08
CA ALA A 523 -18.41 21.83 -12.02
C ALA A 523 -19.34 22.08 -10.83
N TYR A 524 -20.63 21.90 -11.05
CA TYR A 524 -21.61 21.81 -9.98
C TYR A 524 -21.98 20.35 -9.73
N ILE A 525 -21.83 19.89 -8.49
CA ILE A 525 -21.92 18.47 -8.14
C ILE A 525 -22.83 18.31 -6.92
N VAL A 526 -23.83 17.44 -7.05
CA VAL A 526 -24.78 17.10 -5.98
C VAL A 526 -24.53 15.68 -5.52
N ARG A 527 -24.36 15.45 -4.22
CA ARG A 527 -24.12 14.12 -3.64
C ARG A 527 -25.41 13.31 -3.60
N ASN A 528 -25.56 12.39 -4.53
CA ASN A 528 -26.61 11.38 -4.54
C ASN A 528 -26.06 10.11 -5.22
N ASN A 529 -26.90 9.09 -5.39
CA ASN A 529 -26.46 7.83 -6.00
C ASN A 529 -25.88 8.05 -7.40
N GLU A 530 -26.50 8.93 -8.16
CA GLU A 530 -26.16 9.19 -9.55
C GLU A 530 -24.72 9.72 -9.68
N SER A 531 -24.40 10.83 -9.02
CA SER A 531 -23.03 11.35 -9.06
C SER A 531 -22.03 10.43 -8.37
N MET A 532 -22.36 9.86 -7.21
CA MET A 532 -21.38 9.17 -6.38
C MET A 532 -21.00 7.81 -6.94
N LYS A 533 -21.97 7.04 -7.43
CA LYS A 533 -21.76 5.67 -7.95
C LYS A 533 -21.35 5.67 -9.42
N ASN A 534 -21.99 6.50 -10.24
CA ASN A 534 -21.78 6.48 -11.69
C ASN A 534 -20.66 7.40 -12.15
N VAL A 535 -20.26 8.39 -11.34
CA VAL A 535 -19.24 9.38 -11.73
C VAL A 535 -18.04 9.40 -10.79
N ILE A 536 -18.23 9.82 -9.53
CA ILE A 536 -17.13 10.12 -8.60
C ILE A 536 -16.30 8.88 -8.28
N LYS A 537 -16.93 7.72 -8.07
CA LYS A 537 -16.23 6.45 -7.83
C LYS A 537 -15.18 6.16 -8.91
N TRP A 538 -15.59 6.23 -10.17
CA TRP A 538 -14.73 5.92 -11.32
C TRP A 538 -13.69 7.01 -11.58
N PHE A 539 -14.06 8.27 -11.37
CA PHE A 539 -13.13 9.39 -11.52
C PHE A 539 -11.99 9.29 -10.50
N VAL A 540 -12.31 8.90 -9.26
CA VAL A 540 -11.33 8.63 -8.21
C VAL A 540 -10.47 7.42 -8.53
N LEU A 541 -11.05 6.30 -8.98
CA LEU A 541 -10.27 5.10 -9.34
C LEU A 541 -9.26 5.38 -10.44
N CYS A 542 -9.67 6.02 -11.53
CA CYS A 542 -8.76 6.39 -12.60
C CYS A 542 -7.70 7.38 -12.13
N SER A 543 -8.04 8.34 -11.27
CA SER A 543 -7.06 9.26 -10.68
C SER A 543 -6.02 8.56 -9.81
N LEU A 544 -6.40 7.47 -9.13
CA LEU A 544 -5.50 6.67 -8.28
C LEU A 544 -4.70 5.62 -9.07
N GLN A 545 -4.98 5.42 -10.36
CA GLN A 545 -4.31 4.49 -11.26
C GLN A 545 -3.47 5.30 -12.27
N GLU A 546 -2.15 5.33 -12.10
CA GLU A 546 -1.27 6.25 -12.85
C GLU A 546 -1.44 6.16 -14.37
N ASP A 547 -1.47 4.96 -14.91
CA ASP A 547 -1.61 4.71 -16.35
C ASP A 547 -3.03 4.90 -16.89
N CYS A 548 -4.02 5.14 -16.02
CA CYS A 548 -5.36 5.61 -16.41
C CYS A 548 -5.40 7.14 -16.51
N ILE A 549 -4.99 7.87 -15.47
CA ILE A 549 -5.05 9.35 -15.42
C ILE A 549 -3.96 10.04 -16.27
N ALA A 550 -2.83 9.38 -16.45
CA ALA A 550 -1.70 9.88 -17.22
C ALA A 550 -1.03 8.71 -17.96
N PRO A 551 -1.68 8.16 -19.01
CA PRO A 551 -1.12 7.05 -19.78
C PRO A 551 0.28 7.34 -20.30
N LYS A 552 1.08 6.28 -20.45
CA LYS A 552 2.46 6.38 -20.96
C LYS A 552 2.48 7.13 -22.31
N TYR A 553 3.48 7.98 -22.49
CA TYR A 553 3.67 8.83 -23.68
C TYR A 553 2.66 9.97 -23.88
N SER A 554 1.74 10.17 -22.93
CA SER A 554 0.82 11.32 -22.99
C SER A 554 1.55 12.66 -22.89
N LYS A 555 1.14 13.61 -23.73
CA LYS A 555 1.64 14.99 -23.78
C LYS A 555 0.57 15.95 -23.31
N LYS A 556 0.95 16.93 -22.49
CA LYS A 556 0.02 17.97 -22.00
C LYS A 556 -0.29 19.04 -23.06
N GLN A 557 0.65 19.29 -23.97
CA GLN A 557 0.47 20.24 -25.06
C GLN A 557 -0.25 19.53 -26.21
N CYS A 558 -1.29 20.19 -26.73
CA CYS A 558 -2.19 19.64 -27.74
C CYS A 558 -2.13 20.56 -28.97
N ASN A 559 -1.05 20.42 -29.74
CA ASN A 559 -0.77 21.30 -30.88
C ASN A 559 -1.67 20.94 -32.06
N GLY A 560 -2.11 19.69 -32.15
CA GLY A 560 -2.91 19.18 -33.26
C GLY A 560 -4.37 19.65 -33.29
N PHE A 561 -4.86 20.37 -32.27
CA PHE A 561 -6.22 20.95 -32.31
C PHE A 561 -6.38 22.05 -33.37
N LYS A 562 -5.26 22.59 -33.89
CA LYS A 562 -5.28 23.60 -34.95
C LYS A 562 -5.66 23.04 -36.32
N SER A 563 -5.33 21.78 -36.58
CA SER A 563 -5.60 21.13 -37.86
C SER A 563 -6.94 20.41 -37.88
N ASP A 564 -7.26 19.68 -36.81
CA ASP A 564 -8.54 18.98 -36.67
C ASP A 564 -8.92 18.82 -35.19
N ARG A 565 -10.17 19.18 -34.88
CA ARG A 565 -10.71 19.26 -33.53
C ARG A 565 -11.51 18.03 -33.12
N TYR A 566 -11.89 17.16 -34.07
CA TYR A 566 -12.82 16.05 -33.85
C TYR A 566 -12.38 14.74 -34.52
N SER A 567 -11.07 14.47 -34.55
CA SER A 567 -10.51 13.19 -35.02
C SER A 567 -9.88 12.35 -33.92
N TYR A 568 -9.37 11.18 -34.31
CA TYR A 568 -8.49 10.38 -33.47
C TYR A 568 -7.29 11.17 -32.96
N ASN A 569 -6.80 10.74 -31.81
CA ASN A 569 -5.64 11.34 -31.19
C ASN A 569 -4.33 10.85 -31.85
N VAL A 570 -3.78 11.68 -32.74
CA VAL A 570 -2.54 11.35 -33.47
C VAL A 570 -1.27 11.94 -32.85
N ASP A 571 -1.41 12.91 -31.94
CA ASP A 571 -0.28 13.64 -31.34
C ASP A 571 0.02 13.23 -29.89
N ASN A 572 -0.67 12.20 -29.37
CA ASN A 572 -0.63 11.75 -27.98
C ASN A 572 -0.99 12.87 -26.98
N CYS A 573 -1.81 13.84 -27.39
CA CYS A 573 -2.33 14.89 -26.52
C CYS A 573 -3.23 14.27 -25.43
N HIS A 574 -3.04 14.62 -24.16
CA HIS A 574 -3.93 14.16 -23.12
C HIS A 574 -4.32 15.30 -22.19
N ARG A 575 -5.62 15.44 -21.97
CA ARG A 575 -6.21 16.47 -21.10
C ARG A 575 -6.46 15.97 -19.67
N GLN A 576 -5.78 14.89 -19.26
CA GLN A 576 -5.80 14.30 -17.91
C GLN A 576 -7.22 14.21 -17.32
N ASP A 577 -7.48 14.88 -16.20
CA ASP A 577 -8.75 14.89 -15.47
C ASP A 577 -9.94 15.27 -16.35
N GLN A 578 -9.74 16.17 -17.33
CA GLN A 578 -10.76 16.56 -18.29
C GLN A 578 -11.14 15.41 -19.23
N SER A 579 -10.16 14.63 -19.72
CA SER A 579 -10.45 13.43 -20.52
C SER A 579 -11.25 12.43 -19.70
N ILE A 580 -10.81 12.16 -18.47
CA ILE A 580 -11.40 11.13 -17.61
C ILE A 580 -12.87 11.45 -17.30
N ILE A 581 -13.14 12.66 -16.81
CA ILE A 581 -14.51 13.03 -16.41
C ILE A 581 -15.47 13.04 -17.60
N ASN A 582 -15.04 13.48 -18.78
CA ASN A 582 -15.90 13.50 -19.96
C ASN A 582 -16.23 12.09 -20.45
N ILE A 583 -15.28 11.14 -20.44
CA ILE A 583 -15.57 9.74 -20.80
C ILE A 583 -16.56 9.13 -19.81
N ILE A 584 -16.36 9.36 -18.51
CA ILE A 584 -17.25 8.81 -17.48
C ILE A 584 -18.67 9.36 -17.62
N LEU A 585 -18.82 10.68 -17.80
CA LEU A 585 -20.12 11.31 -17.98
C LEU A 585 -20.78 10.86 -19.28
N TRP A 586 -20.03 10.80 -20.39
CA TRP A 586 -20.51 10.30 -21.67
C TRP A 586 -21.09 8.89 -21.56
N ASN A 587 -20.36 7.99 -20.90
CA ASN A 587 -20.79 6.61 -20.71
C ASN A 587 -21.97 6.48 -19.74
N ALA A 588 -21.98 7.26 -18.65
CA ALA A 588 -23.01 7.18 -17.61
C ALA A 588 -24.38 7.68 -18.10
N TYR A 589 -24.40 8.64 -19.03
CA TYR A 589 -25.63 9.31 -19.44
C TYR A 589 -26.00 9.07 -20.90
N ASN A 590 -26.05 7.79 -21.27
CA ASN A 590 -26.54 7.31 -22.57
C ASN A 590 -25.89 8.02 -23.77
N GLN A 591 -24.61 8.40 -23.64
CA GLN A 591 -23.87 9.00 -24.75
C GLN A 591 -24.57 10.28 -25.25
N ASN A 592 -24.99 11.13 -24.30
CA ASN A 592 -25.64 12.40 -24.58
C ASN A 592 -25.04 13.53 -23.73
N VAL A 593 -24.32 14.45 -24.38
CA VAL A 593 -23.66 15.60 -23.73
C VAL A 593 -24.64 16.52 -23.01
N THR A 594 -25.89 16.61 -23.47
CA THR A 594 -26.89 17.52 -22.90
C THR A 594 -27.34 17.08 -21.50
N GLU A 595 -27.11 15.81 -21.13
CA GLU A 595 -27.52 15.25 -19.83
C GLU A 595 -26.55 15.63 -18.70
N TYR A 596 -25.32 16.03 -19.01
CA TYR A 596 -24.30 16.37 -18.02
C TYR A 596 -23.66 17.76 -18.23
N THR A 597 -24.28 18.57 -19.07
CA THR A 597 -23.87 19.95 -19.31
C THR A 597 -25.00 20.88 -18.94
N SER A 598 -24.65 22.01 -18.33
CA SER A 598 -25.66 22.97 -17.89
C SER A 598 -26.25 23.77 -19.06
N GLY A 599 -25.46 24.02 -20.11
CA GLY A 599 -25.81 25.00 -21.16
C GLY A 599 -25.69 26.46 -20.71
N TYR A 600 -25.26 26.72 -19.47
CA TYR A 600 -25.13 28.08 -18.92
C TYR A 600 -23.66 28.45 -18.70
N ASN A 601 -23.23 29.51 -19.38
CA ASN A 601 -21.87 30.07 -19.31
C ASN A 601 -21.86 31.58 -19.00
N ASN A 602 -23.02 32.18 -18.71
CA ASN A 602 -23.18 33.63 -18.54
C ASN A 602 -22.80 34.15 -17.12
N PHE A 603 -22.55 33.25 -16.15
CA PHE A 603 -22.36 33.59 -14.74
C PHE A 603 -20.90 33.59 -14.26
N TYR A 604 -19.95 33.24 -15.13
CA TYR A 604 -18.52 33.25 -14.84
C TYR A 604 -17.70 33.59 -16.08
N ARG A 605 -16.39 33.76 -15.89
CA ARG A 605 -15.40 33.88 -16.96
C ARG A 605 -14.16 33.06 -16.62
N VAL A 606 -13.54 32.47 -17.63
CA VAL A 606 -12.22 31.83 -17.51
C VAL A 606 -11.15 32.87 -17.82
N LYS A 607 -10.32 33.22 -16.83
CA LYS A 607 -9.23 34.20 -16.99
C LYS A 607 -7.92 33.62 -16.48
N ARG A 608 -7.01 33.29 -17.41
CA ARG A 608 -5.77 32.54 -17.11
C ARG A 608 -4.56 33.43 -16.75
N GLY A 609 -4.60 34.72 -17.08
CA GLY A 609 -3.51 35.68 -16.85
C GLY A 609 -3.66 36.61 -15.64
N GLN A 610 -4.60 36.34 -14.73
CA GLN A 610 -4.91 37.24 -13.62
C GLN A 610 -3.79 37.34 -12.58
N LYS A 611 -3.55 38.56 -12.06
CA LYS A 611 -2.56 38.87 -11.03
C LYS A 611 -3.22 39.52 -9.82
N GLY A 612 -3.82 38.73 -8.94
CA GLY A 612 -4.37 39.20 -7.68
C GLY A 612 -3.30 39.41 -6.61
N GLN A 613 -3.57 40.33 -5.68
CA GLN A 613 -2.74 40.60 -4.51
C GLN A 613 -3.55 40.44 -3.23
N TRP A 614 -2.95 39.92 -2.16
CA TRP A 614 -3.65 39.63 -0.90
C TRP A 614 -4.37 40.84 -0.30
N LYS A 615 -3.80 42.04 -0.46
CA LYS A 615 -4.41 43.32 -0.04
C LYS A 615 -5.77 43.62 -0.67
N SER A 616 -6.14 42.92 -1.74
CA SER A 616 -7.41 43.11 -2.46
C SER A 616 -8.57 42.27 -1.93
N LEU A 617 -8.34 41.42 -0.92
CA LEU A 617 -9.33 40.55 -0.29
C LEU A 617 -9.80 41.11 1.05
N LEU A 618 -11.07 40.85 1.38
CA LEU A 618 -11.60 41.12 2.71
C LEU A 618 -11.08 40.06 3.69
N PHE A 619 -10.44 40.53 4.77
CA PHE A 619 -9.99 39.70 5.87
C PHE A 619 -10.96 39.83 7.04
N CYS A 620 -11.32 38.70 7.65
CA CYS A 620 -12.19 38.67 8.82
C CYS A 620 -11.33 38.39 10.05
N LYS A 621 -11.57 39.10 11.16
CA LYS A 621 -11.06 38.68 12.47
C LYS A 621 -11.71 37.33 12.78
N LYS A 622 -10.88 36.30 12.96
CA LYS A 622 -11.32 34.94 13.32
C LYS A 622 -11.16 34.72 14.81
#